data_AF-A0A2V9DD20-F1
#
_entry.id   AF-A0A2V9DD20-F1
#
_cell.length_a   1.000
_cell.length_b   1.000
_cell.length_c   1.000
_cell.angle_alpha   90.00
_cell.angle_beta   90.00
_cell.angle_gamma   90.00
#
_symmetry.space_group_name_H-M   'P 1'
#
loop_
_entity.id
_entity.type
_entity.pdbx_description
1 polymer ?
#
loop_
_entity_poly.entity_id
_entity_poly.type
_entity_poly.pdbx_seq_one_letter_code
_entity_poly.pdbx_strand_id
1 'polypeptide(L)' 'MKRFWKAWKRLAHRIGNFQARLLLTLLYLALVLPFGLAVRLFADPLRIRQRPARWLDRDDSAADVNTALRQW' A
#
# COMPACT_ATOMS: atom_id res chain seq x y z
N MET A 1 9.17 -48.21 -6.71
CA MET A 1 9.73 -46.89 -6.32
C MET A 1 9.17 -45.67 -7.08
N LYS A 2 8.57 -45.79 -8.27
CA LYS A 2 8.11 -44.61 -9.07
C LYS A 2 6.87 -43.85 -8.51
N ARG A 3 6.02 -44.51 -7.73
CA ARG A 3 4.78 -43.93 -7.16
C ARG A 3 5.03 -42.88 -6.09
N PHE A 4 5.98 -43.13 -5.19
CA PHE A 4 6.41 -42.17 -4.16
C PHE A 4 7.00 -40.90 -4.79
N TRP A 5 7.83 -41.04 -5.81
CA TRP A 5 8.40 -39.90 -6.55
C TRP A 5 7.33 -39.04 -7.24
N LYS A 6 6.28 -39.65 -7.78
CA LYS A 6 5.17 -38.95 -8.44
C LYS A 6 4.23 -38.26 -7.42
N ALA A 7 4.12 -38.79 -6.21
CA ALA A 7 3.40 -38.15 -5.11
C ALA A 7 4.20 -36.97 -4.53
N TRP A 8 5.50 -37.17 -4.31
CA TRP A 8 6.42 -36.14 -3.83
C TRP A 8 6.45 -34.90 -4.73
N LYS A 9 6.56 -35.09 -6.06
CA LYS A 9 6.53 -33.98 -7.02
C LYS A 9 5.21 -33.18 -7.00
N ARG A 10 4.07 -33.85 -6.78
CA ARG A 10 2.77 -33.15 -6.65
C ARG A 10 2.69 -32.33 -5.37
N LEU A 11 3.26 -32.84 -4.28
CA LEU A 11 3.33 -32.13 -3.00
C LEU A 11 4.28 -30.92 -3.11
N ALA A 12 5.46 -31.10 -3.69
CA ALA A 12 6.43 -30.04 -3.94
C ALA A 12 5.87 -28.93 -4.83
N HIS A 13 5.08 -29.26 -5.85
CA HIS A 13 4.46 -28.26 -6.72
C HIS A 13 3.42 -27.39 -6.00
N ARG A 14 2.64 -27.98 -5.08
CA ARG A 14 1.68 -27.22 -4.25
C ARG A 14 2.39 -26.34 -3.23
N ILE A 15 3.42 -26.87 -2.58
CA ILE A 15 4.23 -26.12 -1.59
C ILE A 15 4.99 -24.99 -2.28
N GLY A 16 5.52 -25.21 -3.48
CA GLY A 16 6.23 -24.20 -4.26
C GLY A 16 5.35 -22.99 -4.59
N ASN A 17 4.09 -23.22 -4.97
CA ASN A 17 3.17 -22.12 -5.26
C ASN A 17 2.75 -21.33 -4.02
N PHE A 18 2.64 -22.00 -2.86
CA PHE A 18 2.40 -21.34 -1.57
C PHE A 18 3.63 -20.55 -1.13
N GLN A 19 4.82 -21.15 -1.18
CA GLN A 19 6.09 -20.51 -0.84
C GLN A 19 6.36 -19.30 -1.73
N ALA A 20 6.16 -19.41 -3.04
CA ALA A 20 6.34 -18.29 -3.97
C ALA A 20 5.41 -17.11 -3.61
N ARG A 21 4.14 -17.39 -3.31
CA ARG A 21 3.20 -16.36 -2.85
C ARG A 21 3.59 -15.76 -1.50
N LEU A 22 4.07 -16.58 -0.57
CA LEU A 22 4.48 -16.13 0.76
C LEU A 22 5.71 -15.23 0.69
N LEU A 23 6.73 -15.64 -0.07
CA LEU A 23 7.92 -14.84 -0.38
C LEU A 23 7.57 -13.54 -1.09
N LEU A 24 6.72 -13.59 -2.11
CA LEU A 24 6.30 -12.40 -2.84
C LEU A 24 5.55 -11.43 -1.92
N THR A 25 4.63 -11.94 -1.11
CA THR A 25 3.87 -11.13 -0.14
C THR A 25 4.80 -10.50 0.89
N LEU A 26 5.74 -11.28 1.45
CA LEU A 26 6.72 -10.78 2.41
C LEU A 26 7.63 -9.71 1.80
N LEU A 27 8.10 -9.91 0.57
CA LEU A 27 8.93 -8.94 -0.14
C LEU A 27 8.14 -7.66 -0.43
N TYR A 28 6.89 -7.78 -0.90
CA TYR A 28 6.03 -6.63 -1.15
C TYR A 28 5.75 -5.85 0.13
N LEU A 29 5.48 -6.56 1.23
CA LEU A 29 5.23 -5.94 2.53
C LEU A 29 6.53 -5.31 3.07
N ALA A 30 7.68 -5.96 2.96
CA ALA A 30 8.97 -5.40 3.36
C ALA A 30 9.38 -4.16 2.55
N LEU A 31 8.91 -3.99 1.31
CA LEU A 31 9.19 -2.80 0.49
C LEU A 31 8.15 -1.70 0.68
N VAL A 32 6.86 -2.04 0.60
CA VAL A 32 5.77 -1.06 0.60
C VAL A 32 5.45 -0.57 2.02
N LEU A 33 5.53 -1.44 3.03
CA LEU A 33 5.23 -1.08 4.42
C LEU A 33 6.17 0.01 4.96
N PRO A 34 7.51 -0.10 4.87
CA PRO A 34 8.38 0.96 5.37
C PRO A 34 8.24 2.24 4.56
N PHE A 35 7.96 2.16 3.26
CA PHE A 35 7.69 3.35 2.45
C PHE A 35 6.41 4.06 2.89
N GLY A 36 5.31 3.31 3.07
CA GLY A 36 4.05 3.86 3.57
C GLY A 36 4.17 4.41 4.99
N LEU A 37 4.90 3.73 5.87
CA LEU A 37 5.19 4.21 7.23
C LEU A 37 6.06 5.46 7.20
N ALA A 38 7.09 5.52 6.35
CA ALA A 38 7.93 6.69 6.20
C ALA A 38 7.09 7.90 5.74
N VAL A 39 6.32 7.76 4.66
CA VAL A 39 5.43 8.84 4.18
C VAL A 39 4.45 9.28 5.26
N ARG A 40 3.83 8.31 5.97
CA ARG A 40 2.91 8.61 7.07
C ARG A 40 3.58 9.38 8.21
N LEU A 41 4.81 9.04 8.56
CA LEU A 41 5.54 9.66 9.67
C LEU A 41 6.13 11.02 9.31
N PHE A 42 6.64 11.18 8.08
CA PHE A 42 7.37 12.38 7.65
C PHE A 42 6.47 13.45 7.00
N ALA A 43 5.45 13.05 6.23
CA ALA A 43 4.64 14.02 5.48
C ALA A 43 3.38 14.49 6.23
N ASP A 44 2.99 13.84 7.35
CA ASP A 44 1.67 13.97 8.02
C ASP A 44 0.58 14.44 7.06
N PRO A 45 0.29 13.68 5.97
CA PRO A 45 -0.54 14.16 4.87
C PRO A 45 -1.98 14.46 5.29
N LEU A 46 -2.42 13.97 6.46
CA LEU A 46 -3.73 14.29 7.02
C LEU A 46 -3.69 15.37 8.11
N ARG A 47 -2.53 15.97 8.45
CA ARG A 47 -2.36 16.95 9.54
C ARG A 47 -3.05 16.50 10.84
N ILE A 48 -3.11 15.18 11.10
CA ILE A 48 -3.87 14.63 12.24
C ILE A 48 -3.13 14.94 13.53
N ARG A 49 -1.80 15.01 13.49
CA ARG A 49 -0.97 15.23 14.68
C ARG A 49 -1.05 16.67 15.17
N GLN A 50 -1.35 17.62 14.28
CA GLN A 50 -1.57 19.03 14.61
C GLN A 50 -2.98 19.44 14.19
N ARG A 51 -3.99 18.90 14.87
CA ARG A 51 -5.36 19.42 14.76
C ARG A 51 -5.33 20.89 15.20
N PRO A 52 -5.57 21.86 14.31
CA PRO A 52 -5.64 23.25 14.73
C PRO A 52 -6.87 23.42 15.64
N ALA A 53 -6.67 24.02 16.81
CA ALA A 53 -7.75 24.37 17.73
C ALA A 53 -8.65 25.51 17.19
N ARG A 54 -8.34 26.02 15.98
CA ARG A 54 -9.10 27.05 15.27
C ARG A 54 -9.57 26.50 13.92
N TRP A 55 -10.72 26.99 13.45
CA TRP A 55 -11.13 26.82 12.07
C TRP A 55 -10.03 27.33 11.13
N LEU A 56 -9.64 26.51 10.16
CA LEU A 56 -8.72 26.91 9.11
C LEU A 56 -9.48 27.77 8.13
N ASP A 57 -9.03 29.02 7.93
CA ASP A 57 -9.52 29.85 6.83
C ASP A 57 -9.24 29.12 5.51
N ARG A 58 -10.30 29.01 4.70
CA ARG A 58 -10.21 28.40 3.38
C ARG A 58 -9.43 29.36 2.49
N ASP A 59 -8.40 28.84 1.81
CA ASP A 59 -7.63 29.63 0.86
C ASP A 59 -8.52 29.95 -0.35
N ASP A 60 -8.88 31.23 -0.52
CA ASP A 60 -9.78 31.73 -1.57
C ASP A 60 -9.17 31.60 -2.98
N SER A 61 -7.90 31.25 -3.08
CA SER A 61 -7.22 30.93 -4.34
C SER A 61 -7.82 29.70 -5.06
N ALA A 62 -8.64 28.89 -4.36
CA ALA A 62 -9.44 27.81 -4.97
C ALA A 62 -10.84 28.26 -5.46
N ALA A 63 -11.24 29.51 -5.23
CA ALA A 63 -12.50 30.09 -5.69
C ALA A 63 -12.36 30.80 -7.05
N ASP A 64 -11.37 30.42 -7.85
CA ASP A 64 -11.27 30.88 -9.24
C ASP A 64 -12.31 30.13 -10.10
N VAL A 65 -13.17 30.88 -10.79
CA VAL A 65 -14.25 30.35 -11.65
C VAL A 65 -13.71 29.35 -12.67
N ASN A 66 -12.47 29.54 -13.11
CA ASN A 66 -11.79 28.68 -14.07
C ASN A 66 -11.48 27.27 -13.52
N THR A 67 -11.34 27.12 -12.20
CA THR A 67 -11.11 25.82 -11.53
C THR A 67 -12.40 25.00 -11.47
N ALA A 68 -13.56 25.65 -11.32
CA ALA A 68 -14.87 24.99 -11.27
C ALA A 68 -15.24 24.31 -12.60
N LEU A 69 -14.78 24.86 -13.73
CA LEU A 69 -15.02 24.30 -15.06
C LEU A 69 -14.17 23.06 -15.37
N ARG A 70 -13.11 22.79 -14.61
CA ARG A 70 -12.22 21.63 -14.81
C ARG A 70 -12.68 20.35 -14.11
N GLN A 71 -13.72 20.43 -13.28
CA GLN A 71 -14.26 19.31 -12.51
C GLN A 71 -15.46 18.62 -13.19
N TRP A 72 -15.86 19.09 -14.36
CA TRP A 72 -16.90 18.51 -15.22
C TRP A 72 -16.29 17.87 -16.46
#